data_AF-A0A7S0MAZ8-F1
#
_entry.id   AF-A0A7S0MAZ8-F1
#
_cell.length_a   1.000
_cell.length_b   1.000
_cell.length_c   1.000
_cell.angle_alpha   90.00
_cell.angle_beta   90.00
_cell.angle_gamma   90.00
#
_symmetry.space_group_name_H-M   'P 1'
#
loop_
_entity.id
_entity.type
_entity.pdbx_description
1 polymer ?
#
loop_
_entity_poly.entity_id
_entity_poly.type
_entity_poly.pdbx_seq_one_letter_code
_entity_poly.pdbx_strand_id
1 'polypeptide(L)'
;IDGTKFLLASFHGDTNGLATKPVLLATHTACRSSYPDHRLIFGLDANTQRAHGAGSQGWHDFEQMFAGLGLGSCWGPSPSLQHCWTTRSARTYIQPQLQKAVAAIDAARKGDLNLKD
;
A
#
# COMPACT_ATOMS: atom_id res chain seq x y z
N ILE A 1 9.39 29.19 0.10
CA ILE A 1 9.84 27.81 0.40
C ILE A 1 10.57 27.90 1.74
N ASP A 2 10.10 27.20 2.76
CA ASP A 2 10.51 27.35 4.17
C ASP A 2 11.83 26.64 4.54
N GLY A 3 12.58 26.13 3.54
CA GLY A 3 13.83 25.41 3.75
C GLY A 3 13.66 23.95 4.18
N THR A 4 12.43 23.43 4.23
CA THR A 4 12.19 22.02 4.58
C THR A 4 12.82 21.07 3.56
N LYS A 5 13.62 20.12 4.05
CA LYS A 5 14.23 19.06 3.22
C LYS A 5 13.36 17.81 3.23
N PHE A 6 13.23 17.16 2.07
CA PHE A 6 12.42 15.95 1.92
C PHE A 6 13.23 14.83 1.27
N LEU A 7 13.04 13.61 1.78
CA LEU A 7 13.47 12.40 1.11
C LEU A 7 12.26 11.81 0.40
N LEU A 8 12.29 11.78 -0.93
CA LEU A 8 11.24 11.18 -1.73
C LEU A 8 11.62 9.74 -2.07
N ALA A 9 10.73 8.81 -1.76
CA ALA A 9 10.88 7.40 -2.12
C ALA A 9 9.63 6.90 -2.85
N SER A 10 9.81 5.92 -3.72
CA SER A 10 8.72 5.24 -4.41
C SER A 10 9.00 3.75 -4.49
N PHE A 11 8.00 2.93 -4.19
CA PHE A 11 8.12 1.48 -4.23
C PHE A 11 6.80 0.87 -4.69
N HIS A 12 6.93 -0.09 -5.60
CA HIS A 12 5.82 -0.93 -6.04
C HIS A 12 6.01 -2.30 -5.40
N GLY A 13 5.10 -2.67 -4.50
CA GLY A 13 5.13 -3.93 -3.77
C GLY A 13 5.05 -5.13 -4.69
N ASP A 14 5.59 -6.24 -4.21
CA ASP A 14 5.30 -7.55 -4.79
C ASP A 14 3.81 -7.87 -4.73
N THR A 15 3.36 -8.87 -5.49
CA THR A 15 1.94 -9.22 -5.64
C THR A 15 1.22 -9.39 -4.29
N ASN A 16 1.91 -9.90 -3.28
CA ASN A 16 1.31 -10.24 -1.99
C ASN A 16 1.74 -9.29 -0.87
N GLY A 17 2.46 -8.21 -1.20
CA GLY A 17 2.91 -7.19 -0.27
C GLY A 17 3.93 -7.64 0.78
N LEU A 18 4.59 -8.78 0.60
CA LEU A 18 5.54 -9.33 1.58
C LEU A 18 6.80 -8.48 1.70
N ALA A 19 7.22 -7.82 0.63
CA ALA A 19 8.37 -6.91 0.62
C ALA A 19 8.03 -5.52 1.17
N THR A 20 6.74 -5.17 1.28
CA THR A 20 6.28 -3.85 1.70
C THR A 20 6.82 -3.47 3.08
N LYS A 21 6.69 -4.35 4.08
CA LYS A 21 7.19 -4.07 5.43
C LYS A 21 8.72 -3.92 5.48
N PRO A 22 9.52 -4.87 4.96
CA PRO A 22 10.98 -4.73 4.91
C PRO A 22 11.45 -3.45 4.20
N VAL A 23 10.86 -3.10 3.07
CA VAL A 23 11.26 -1.92 2.29
C VAL A 23 10.90 -0.63 3.01
N LEU A 24 9.73 -0.55 3.64
CA LEU A 24 9.39 0.61 4.47
C LEU A 24 10.36 0.78 5.63
N LEU A 25 10.68 -0.31 6.34
CA LEU A 25 11.61 -0.28 7.47
C LEU A 25 13.02 0.16 7.03
N ALA A 26 13.53 -0.38 5.93
CA ALA A 26 14.83 -0.01 5.38
C ALA A 26 14.87 1.47 4.96
N THR A 27 13.82 1.94 4.27
CA THR A 27 13.72 3.33 3.82
C THR A 27 13.60 4.30 4.98
N HIS A 28 12.79 3.97 6.00
CA HIS A 28 12.67 4.75 7.22
C HIS A 28 14.01 4.82 7.95
N THR A 29 14.70 3.68 8.09
CA THR A 29 16.03 3.62 8.72
C THR A 29 17.04 4.49 7.99
N ALA A 30 17.13 4.38 6.66
CA ALA A 30 18.00 5.22 5.83
C ALA A 30 17.67 6.71 5.97
N CYS A 31 16.38 7.06 6.05
CA CYS A 31 15.96 8.44 6.29
C CYS A 31 16.46 8.95 7.66
N ARG A 32 16.38 8.14 8.72
CA ARG A 32 16.81 8.55 10.06
C ARG A 32 18.34 8.61 10.20
N SER A 33 19.07 7.71 9.55
CA SER A 33 20.53 7.63 9.69
C SER A 33 21.28 8.53 8.70
N SER A 34 20.95 8.46 7.41
CA SER A 34 21.69 9.16 6.35
C SER A 34 21.11 10.53 6.01
N TYR A 35 19.83 10.77 6.33
CA TYR A 35 19.11 12.00 6.00
C TYR A 35 18.35 12.58 7.20
N PRO A 36 18.99 12.78 8.38
CA PRO A 36 18.30 13.10 9.64
C PRO A 36 17.46 14.39 9.55
N ASP A 37 17.89 15.38 8.78
CA ASP A 37 17.17 16.65 8.58
C ASP A 37 16.01 16.57 7.58
N HIS A 38 15.79 15.42 6.94
CA HIS A 38 14.77 15.26 5.90
C HIS A 38 13.49 14.67 6.47
N ARG A 39 12.36 15.06 5.89
CA ARG A 39 11.08 14.38 6.09
C ARG A 39 10.87 13.35 4.98
N LEU A 40 10.56 12.11 5.34
CA LEU A 40 10.26 11.06 4.36
C LEU A 40 8.85 11.27 3.78
N ILE A 41 8.77 11.27 2.45
CA ILE A 41 7.52 11.11 1.70
C ILE A 41 7.68 9.87 0.84
N PHE A 42 6.80 8.88 1.05
CA PHE A 42 6.92 7.59 0.40
C PHE A 42 5.65 7.28 -0.41
N GLY A 43 5.76 7.28 -1.74
CA GLY A 43 4.75 6.72 -2.63
C GLY A 43 4.84 5.19 -2.63
N LEU A 44 3.86 4.52 -2.06
CA LEU A 44 3.91 3.08 -1.83
C LEU A 44 2.66 2.39 -2.36
N ASP A 45 2.85 1.50 -3.33
CA ASP A 45 1.84 0.50 -3.68
C ASP A 45 2.08 -0.73 -2.80
N ALA A 46 1.37 -0.82 -1.70
CA ALA A 46 1.66 -1.77 -0.64
C ALA A 46 1.17 -3.20 -0.91
N ASN A 47 0.27 -3.38 -1.89
CA ASN A 47 -0.41 -4.64 -2.21
C ASN A 47 -0.92 -5.42 -0.98
N THR A 48 -1.39 -4.71 0.06
CA THR A 48 -1.89 -5.37 1.27
C THR A 48 -3.30 -5.91 1.10
N GLN A 49 -3.53 -7.08 1.69
CA GLN A 49 -4.81 -7.77 1.81
C GLN A 49 -5.64 -7.27 2.99
N ARG A 50 -6.95 -7.59 3.00
CA ARG A 50 -7.81 -7.29 4.17
C ARG A 50 -7.39 -8.07 5.42
N ALA A 51 -7.03 -9.34 5.24
CA ALA A 51 -6.58 -10.24 6.31
C ALA A 51 -5.16 -10.72 6.00
N HIS A 52 -4.36 -10.96 7.05
CA HIS A 52 -3.03 -11.52 6.90
C HIS A 52 -3.14 -13.02 6.62
N GLY A 53 -2.35 -13.53 5.66
CA GLY A 53 -2.29 -14.94 5.30
C GLY A 53 -0.85 -15.45 5.31
N ALA A 54 -0.67 -16.77 5.22
CA ALA A 54 0.67 -17.39 5.22
C ALA A 54 1.58 -16.91 4.07
N GLY A 55 0.99 -16.38 3.00
CA GLY A 55 1.71 -15.85 1.83
C GLY A 55 1.34 -14.42 1.48
N SER A 56 0.63 -13.68 2.34
CA SER A 56 0.16 -12.33 2.01
C SER A 56 0.08 -11.37 3.19
N GLN A 57 0.42 -10.12 2.91
CA GLN A 57 0.51 -9.06 3.91
C GLN A 57 -0.87 -8.46 4.20
N GLY A 58 -1.37 -8.66 5.41
CA GLY A 58 -2.59 -8.00 5.89
C GLY A 58 -2.40 -6.50 6.14
N TRP A 59 -3.43 -5.71 5.83
CA TRP A 59 -3.47 -4.26 6.02
C TRP A 59 -3.25 -3.85 7.47
N HIS A 60 -3.97 -4.45 8.42
CA HIS A 60 -3.92 -3.99 9.80
C HIS A 60 -2.54 -4.21 10.45
N ASP A 61 -1.86 -5.30 10.10
CA ASP A 61 -0.46 -5.53 10.53
C ASP A 61 0.51 -4.53 9.88
N PHE A 62 0.27 -4.12 8.63
CA PHE A 62 1.04 -3.08 7.98
C PHE A 62 0.78 -1.69 8.60
N GLU A 63 -0.47 -1.38 8.90
CA GLU A 63 -0.91 -0.15 9.58
C GLU A 63 -0.25 0.01 10.94
N GLN A 64 -0.34 -1.02 11.78
CA GLN A 64 0.30 -1.02 13.10
C GLN A 64 1.81 -0.77 12.99
N MET A 65 2.46 -1.34 11.97
CA MET A 65 3.90 -1.17 11.77
C MET A 65 4.25 0.28 11.41
N PHE A 66 3.61 0.88 10.39
CA PHE A 66 3.97 2.25 10.03
C PHE A 66 3.56 3.27 11.11
N ALA A 67 2.46 3.01 11.82
CA ALA A 67 2.05 3.83 12.97
C ALA A 67 3.08 3.74 14.10
N GLY A 68 3.63 2.54 14.38
CA GLY A 68 4.70 2.33 15.35
C GLY A 68 6.02 3.03 14.99
N LEU A 69 6.24 3.32 13.70
CA LEU A 69 7.36 4.15 13.22
C LEU A 69 7.07 5.66 13.31
N GLY A 70 5.89 6.07 13.77
CA GLY A 70 5.46 7.47 13.79
C GLY A 70 5.14 8.04 12.40
N LEU A 71 4.90 7.17 11.41
CA LEU A 71 4.49 7.57 10.06
C LEU A 71 2.96 7.68 9.97
N GLY A 72 2.50 8.56 9.09
CA GLY A 72 1.08 8.72 8.75
C GLY A 72 0.82 8.38 7.29
N SER A 73 -0.44 8.04 6.99
CA SER A 73 -0.88 7.84 5.60
C SER A 73 -1.51 9.12 5.04
N CYS A 74 -1.61 9.22 3.71
CA CYS A 74 -2.37 10.31 3.06
C CYS A 74 -3.88 10.25 3.36
N TRP A 75 -4.37 9.15 3.90
CA TRP A 75 -5.76 8.96 4.36
C TRP A 75 -5.96 9.35 5.83
N GLY A 76 -4.91 9.86 6.49
CA GLY A 76 -4.92 10.26 7.88
C GLY A 76 -4.14 9.31 8.80
N PRO A 77 -4.15 9.59 10.12
CA PRO A 77 -3.39 8.85 11.13
C PRO A 77 -4.00 7.48 11.49
N SER A 78 -5.31 7.31 11.29
CA SER A 78 -6.03 6.04 11.51
C SER A 78 -6.97 5.78 10.34
N PRO A 79 -6.43 5.39 9.19
CA PRO A 79 -7.19 5.17 7.96
C PRO A 79 -8.25 4.08 8.12
N SER A 80 -9.52 4.43 7.92
CA SER A 80 -10.59 3.42 7.93
C SER A 80 -10.53 2.58 6.65
N LEU A 81 -10.56 1.25 6.81
CA LEU A 81 -10.57 0.30 5.70
C LEU A 81 -11.72 0.54 4.71
N GLN A 82 -12.84 1.12 5.15
CA GLN A 82 -13.99 1.40 4.29
C GLN A 82 -13.73 2.51 3.25
N HIS A 83 -12.75 3.38 3.51
CA HIS A 83 -12.45 4.54 2.67
C HIS A 83 -11.07 4.47 1.98
N CYS A 84 -10.23 3.48 2.33
CA CYS A 84 -8.86 3.36 1.83
C CYS A 84 -8.69 2.29 0.74
N TRP A 85 -9.76 1.95 0.02
CA TRP A 85 -9.71 0.98 -1.07
C TRP A 85 -8.98 1.56 -2.28
N THR A 86 -7.76 1.12 -2.52
CA THR A 86 -6.94 1.58 -3.65
C THR A 86 -7.10 0.70 -4.90
N THR A 87 -7.38 -0.60 -4.73
CA THR A 87 -7.50 -1.55 -5.84
C THR A 87 -8.74 -2.43 -5.69
N ARG A 88 -9.58 -2.47 -6.73
CA ARG A 88 -10.60 -3.52 -6.94
C ARG A 88 -10.14 -4.41 -8.09
N SER A 89 -9.77 -5.65 -7.80
CA SER A 89 -9.27 -6.61 -8.78
C SER A 89 -10.45 -7.33 -9.45
N ALA A 90 -10.72 -7.05 -10.73
CA ALA A 90 -11.62 -7.85 -11.57
C ALA A 90 -10.85 -8.87 -12.44
N ARG A 91 -9.61 -9.19 -12.07
CA ARG A 91 -8.63 -9.88 -12.94
C ARG A 91 -9.09 -11.26 -13.39
N THR A 92 -9.89 -12.00 -12.64
CA THR A 92 -10.32 -13.35 -13.05
C THR A 92 -11.42 -13.37 -14.11
N TYR A 93 -12.02 -12.22 -14.47
CA TYR A 93 -12.94 -12.10 -15.61
C TYR A 93 -12.26 -11.54 -16.87
N ILE A 94 -11.12 -10.87 -16.72
CA ILE A 94 -10.40 -10.20 -17.81
C ILE A 94 -8.91 -10.52 -17.67
N GLN A 95 -8.40 -11.51 -18.39
CA GLN A 95 -6.97 -11.61 -18.71
C GLN A 95 -6.80 -12.13 -20.14
N PRO A 96 -5.72 -11.76 -20.87
CA PRO A 96 -4.58 -10.93 -20.46
C PRO A 96 -4.46 -9.64 -21.30
N GLN A 97 -3.81 -8.61 -20.73
CA GLN A 97 -3.29 -7.41 -21.39
C GLN A 97 -4.17 -6.20 -21.78
N LEU A 98 -5.50 -6.22 -21.86
CA LEU A 98 -6.23 -4.98 -22.17
C LEU A 98 -7.52 -4.80 -21.36
N GLN A 99 -7.54 -3.68 -20.62
CA GLN A 99 -8.66 -2.75 -20.34
C GLN A 99 -8.77 -2.38 -18.85
N LYS A 100 -8.03 -1.33 -18.47
CA LYS A 100 -8.15 -0.61 -17.18
C LYS A 100 -9.38 0.31 -17.14
N ALA A 101 -10.57 -0.20 -17.46
CA ALA A 101 -11.83 0.45 -17.13
C ALA A 101 -12.97 -0.56 -17.36
N VAL A 102 -13.61 -1.00 -16.28
CA VAL A 102 -14.87 -1.74 -16.34
C VAL A 102 -15.92 -0.95 -15.57
N ALA A 103 -17.17 -0.99 -16.03
CA ALA A 103 -18.27 -0.33 -15.33
C ALA A 103 -18.39 -0.88 -13.90
N ALA A 104 -18.67 0.00 -12.94
CA ALA A 104 -18.74 -0.36 -11.51
C ALA A 104 -19.74 -1.50 -11.24
N ILE A 105 -20.83 -1.56 -12.02
CA ILE A 105 -21.85 -2.61 -11.91
C ILE A 105 -21.33 -3.99 -12.35
N ASP A 106 -20.47 -4.05 -13.36
CA ASP A 106 -19.89 -5.30 -13.85
C ASP A 106 -18.79 -5.81 -12.91
N ALA A 107 -18.03 -4.91 -12.28
CA ALA A 107 -17.08 -5.27 -11.24
C ALA A 107 -17.78 -5.93 -10.03
N ALA A 108 -18.94 -5.41 -9.61
CA ALA A 108 -19.69 -5.95 -8.48
C ALA A 108 -20.36 -7.30 -8.80
N ARG A 109 -20.84 -7.50 -10.03
CA ARG A 109 -21.60 -8.68 -10.43
C ARG A 109 -20.73 -9.85 -10.88
N LYS A 110 -19.62 -9.57 -11.55
CA LYS A 110 -18.77 -10.56 -12.23
C LYS A 110 -17.36 -10.64 -11.64
N GLY A 111 -17.03 -9.72 -10.73
CA GLY A 111 -15.79 -9.78 -9.99
C GLY A 111 -15.76 -11.06 -9.16
N ASP A 112 -14.60 -11.70 -9.17
CA ASP A 112 -14.32 -12.73 -8.19
C ASP A 112 -14.29 -12.07 -6.81
N LEU A 113 -15.30 -12.38 -5.99
CA LEU A 113 -15.45 -11.88 -4.62
C LEU A 113 -14.68 -12.73 -3.61
N ASN A 114 -13.75 -13.55 -4.07
CA ASN A 114 -12.81 -14.21 -3.20
C ASN A 114 -11.74 -13.22 -2.71
N LEU A 115 -11.39 -13.35 -1.44
CA LEU A 115 -10.16 -12.75 -0.92
C LEU A 115 -9.00 -13.53 -1.55
N LYS A 116 -8.43 -13.00 -2.65
CA LYS A 116 -7.21 -13.50 -3.28
C LYS A 116 -6.37 -12.31 -3.74
N ASP A 117 -5.06 -12.28 -3.52
CA ASP A 117 -4.15 -13.33 -3.01
C ASP A 117 -3.78 -13.25 -1.51
#